data_AF-B2VX81-F1
#
_entry.id   AF-B2VX81-F1
#
_cell.length_a   1.000
_cell.length_b   1.000
_cell.length_c   1.000
_cell.angle_alpha   90.00
_cell.angle_beta   90.00
_cell.angle_gamma   90.00
#
_symmetry.space_group_name_H-M   'P 1'
#
loop_
_entity.id
_entity.type
_entity.pdbx_description
1 polymer ?
#
loop_
_entity_poly.entity_id
_entity_poly.type
_entity_poly.pdbx_seq_one_letter_code
_entity_poly.pdbx_strand_id
1 'polypeptide(L)'
;MANSKNSTITSYFAPKDAPSRSPKTNKPINEDSTGNDSKADQDDSKNALPTPLSHLTLPPPHLPPTPTSPTLSLTYHTGPIFTAPPDTLLLHACNTHGVWGSGIALAFKQRYPLAYKIYNTFCISTHHPTSNPVPTGTALLIPPVDRDHGHWVGCLFTSQGYGKKRDGADVITGNTAPSVEMALELVRRVNERVEKEGGEGIKEVRMCRVNSGKFGVEWGRSARVIEGIKVREGWVGSVQVWDPETK
;
A
#
# COMPACT_ATOMS: atom_id res chain seq x y z
N MET A 1 -32.88 10.94 12.89
CA MET A 1 -31.57 11.50 12.47
C MET A 1 -30.74 10.36 11.92
N ALA A 2 -30.73 10.20 10.59
CA ALA A 2 -30.03 9.10 9.91
C ALA A 2 -28.59 9.54 9.60
N ASN A 3 -27.62 8.74 10.04
CA ASN A 3 -26.20 9.05 9.95
C ASN A 3 -25.67 8.60 8.58
N SER A 4 -25.56 9.55 7.65
CA SER A 4 -24.98 9.36 6.32
C SER A 4 -23.44 9.41 6.40
N LYS A 5 -22.79 8.27 6.64
CA LYS A 5 -21.33 8.09 6.46
C LYS A 5 -20.99 6.62 6.18
N ASN A 6 -21.19 6.13 4.95
CA ASN A 6 -20.56 4.88 4.49
C ASN A 6 -20.65 4.71 2.96
N SER A 7 -20.01 5.59 2.16
CA SER A 7 -20.16 5.56 0.69
C SER A 7 -18.85 5.55 -0.12
N THR A 8 -17.68 5.29 0.47
CA THR A 8 -16.40 5.50 -0.25
C THR A 8 -15.61 4.22 -0.63
N ILE A 9 -16.23 3.04 -0.68
CA ILE A 9 -15.54 1.79 -1.09
C ILE A 9 -16.24 1.02 -2.21
N THR A 10 -17.47 1.36 -2.57
CA THR A 10 -18.23 0.64 -3.63
C THR A 10 -17.58 0.70 -5.02
N SER A 11 -16.57 1.55 -5.24
CA SER A 11 -15.90 1.69 -6.54
C SER A 11 -14.83 0.64 -6.85
N TYR A 12 -14.42 -0.22 -5.91
CA TYR A 12 -13.32 -1.19 -6.16
C TYR A 12 -13.75 -2.50 -6.81
N PHE A 13 -15.04 -2.87 -6.75
CA PHE A 13 -15.50 -4.22 -7.14
C PHE A 13 -16.56 -4.22 -8.24
N ALA A 14 -16.60 -3.17 -9.07
CA ALA A 14 -17.48 -3.17 -10.24
C ALA A 14 -17.06 -4.30 -11.22
N PRO A 15 -17.99 -5.15 -11.69
CA PRO A 15 -17.70 -6.20 -12.66
C PRO A 15 -17.11 -5.63 -13.97
N LYS A 16 -16.17 -6.37 -14.56
CA LYS A 16 -15.53 -6.03 -15.84
C LYS A 16 -16.47 -6.37 -17.00
N ASP A 17 -17.06 -5.37 -17.64
CA ASP A 17 -17.72 -5.54 -18.94
C ASP A 17 -16.75 -5.28 -20.10
N ALA A 18 -16.75 -6.21 -21.07
CA ALA A 18 -15.93 -6.23 -22.28
C ALA A 18 -16.40 -5.21 -23.35
N PRO A 19 -15.57 -4.84 -24.34
CA PRO A 19 -15.81 -3.64 -25.16
C PRO A 19 -16.80 -3.93 -26.29
N SER A 20 -17.85 -3.09 -26.40
CA SER A 20 -18.70 -3.03 -27.59
C SER A 20 -18.45 -1.75 -28.39
N ARG A 21 -18.47 -1.93 -29.71
CA ARG A 21 -18.05 -1.04 -30.79
C ARG A 21 -18.88 0.25 -30.88
N SER A 22 -18.22 1.33 -31.29
CA SER A 22 -18.86 2.56 -31.80
C SER A 22 -19.44 2.36 -33.20
N PRO A 23 -20.45 3.17 -33.58
CA PRO A 23 -20.23 4.04 -34.75
C PRO A 23 -20.90 5.45 -34.70
N LYS A 24 -20.07 6.45 -35.03
CA LYS A 24 -20.24 7.62 -35.92
C LYS A 24 -21.62 8.29 -36.17
N THR A 25 -21.66 9.58 -35.81
CA THR A 25 -22.11 10.81 -36.54
C THR A 25 -23.48 10.91 -37.21
N ASN A 26 -24.27 11.93 -36.84
CA ASN A 26 -24.56 13.12 -37.67
C ASN A 26 -25.35 14.22 -36.93
N LYS A 27 -24.99 15.48 -37.22
CA LYS A 27 -25.68 16.75 -36.83
C LYS A 27 -26.76 17.08 -37.90
N PRO A 28 -27.75 17.97 -37.65
CA PRO A 28 -27.52 19.41 -37.82
C PRO A 28 -28.27 20.33 -36.81
N ILE A 29 -28.04 21.63 -37.00
CA ILE A 29 -28.29 22.82 -36.17
C ILE A 29 -29.73 23.35 -36.32
N ASN A 30 -30.30 23.95 -35.26
CA ASN A 30 -31.06 25.21 -35.38
C ASN A 30 -31.17 25.97 -34.04
N GLU A 31 -31.14 27.29 -34.16
CA GLU A 31 -31.16 28.35 -33.13
C GLU A 31 -32.55 28.45 -32.45
N ASP A 32 -32.61 28.83 -31.17
CA ASP A 32 -33.02 30.19 -30.73
C ASP A 32 -33.35 30.25 -29.22
N SER A 33 -32.82 31.28 -28.56
CA SER A 33 -33.32 32.07 -27.41
C SER A 33 -33.76 31.49 -26.05
N THR A 34 -33.37 32.27 -25.03
CA THR A 34 -33.91 32.46 -23.65
C THR A 34 -33.35 31.62 -22.48
N GLY A 35 -32.63 32.32 -21.58
CA GLY A 35 -33.03 32.45 -20.18
C GLY A 35 -32.53 31.42 -19.14
N ASN A 36 -31.88 31.98 -18.12
CA ASN A 36 -31.74 31.51 -16.74
C ASN A 36 -30.63 30.52 -16.33
N ASP A 37 -29.74 31.08 -15.50
CA ASP A 37 -29.17 30.54 -14.25
C ASP A 37 -29.22 29.03 -14.03
N SER A 38 -28.03 28.43 -14.01
CA SER A 38 -27.62 27.46 -12.99
C SER A 38 -26.11 27.29 -13.04
N LYS A 39 -25.41 27.74 -11.99
CA LYS A 39 -24.04 27.32 -11.71
C LYS A 39 -24.06 25.79 -11.63
N ALA A 40 -23.41 25.15 -12.59
CA ALA A 40 -23.11 23.74 -12.51
C ALA A 40 -22.11 23.53 -11.36
N ASP A 41 -22.61 22.99 -10.25
CA ASP A 41 -21.78 22.32 -9.26
C ASP A 41 -21.04 21.19 -9.98
N GLN A 42 -19.75 21.40 -10.24
CA GLN A 42 -18.88 20.33 -10.68
C GLN A 42 -18.70 19.38 -9.51
N ASP A 43 -19.20 18.17 -9.70
CA ASP A 43 -19.03 17.00 -8.84
C ASP A 43 -17.53 16.64 -8.71
N ASP A 44 -16.84 17.30 -7.76
CA ASP A 44 -15.44 17.06 -7.37
C ASP A 44 -15.19 15.65 -6.77
N SER A 45 -16.23 14.82 -6.63
CA SER A 45 -16.15 13.47 -6.04
C SER A 45 -15.41 12.46 -6.91
N LYS A 46 -15.29 12.69 -8.23
CA LYS A 46 -14.75 11.68 -9.17
C LYS A 46 -13.23 11.58 -9.26
N ASN A 47 -12.48 12.45 -8.57
CA ASN A 47 -11.01 12.50 -8.65
C ASN A 47 -10.29 12.26 -7.30
N ALA A 48 -11.01 11.88 -6.25
CA ALA A 48 -10.39 11.56 -4.97
C ALA A 48 -9.58 10.25 -5.07
N LEU A 49 -8.30 10.30 -4.73
CA LEU A 49 -7.50 9.09 -4.56
C LEU A 49 -8.07 8.26 -3.41
N PRO A 50 -8.00 6.92 -3.50
CA PRO A 50 -8.56 6.07 -2.49
C PRO A 50 -7.81 6.17 -1.16
N THR A 51 -8.55 5.97 -0.07
CA THR A 51 -8.00 5.99 1.28
C THR A 51 -7.17 4.71 1.54
N PRO A 52 -5.89 4.83 1.91
CA PRO A 52 -5.08 3.67 2.28
C PRO A 52 -5.44 3.16 3.68
N LEU A 53 -5.08 1.92 4.00
CA LEU A 53 -5.18 1.38 5.36
C LEU A 53 -3.86 1.59 6.12
N SER A 54 -3.92 1.90 7.41
CA SER A 54 -2.75 2.17 8.25
C SER A 54 -3.03 1.88 9.74
N HIS A 55 -2.08 2.21 10.61
CA HIS A 55 -2.27 2.19 12.07
C HIS A 55 -3.49 3.00 12.54
N LEU A 56 -3.90 4.04 11.81
CA LEU A 56 -5.10 4.84 12.14
C LEU A 56 -6.41 4.06 11.94
N THR A 57 -6.36 2.97 11.17
CA THR A 57 -7.53 2.15 10.83
C THR A 57 -7.62 0.86 11.65
N LEU A 58 -6.62 0.60 12.51
CA LEU A 58 -6.57 -0.57 13.38
C LEU A 58 -7.12 -0.20 14.78
N PRO A 59 -8.22 -0.81 15.25
CA PRO A 59 -8.59 -0.77 16.66
C PRO A 59 -7.56 -1.54 17.51
N PRO A 60 -7.54 -1.33 18.85
CA PRO A 60 -6.64 -2.00 19.79
C PRO A 60 -6.69 -3.54 19.67
N PRO A 61 -5.64 -4.24 20.12
CA PRO A 61 -5.16 -5.47 19.49
C PRO A 61 -6.17 -6.63 19.45
N HIS A 62 -6.10 -7.33 18.32
CA HIS A 62 -6.72 -8.61 18.00
C HIS A 62 -5.86 -9.74 18.57
N LEU A 63 -6.54 -10.84 18.88
CA LEU A 63 -6.11 -12.07 19.56
C LEU A 63 -4.59 -12.30 19.68
N PRO A 64 -4.08 -12.60 20.89
CA PRO A 64 -2.66 -12.91 21.07
C PRO A 64 -2.27 -14.13 20.22
N PRO A 65 -1.04 -14.16 19.66
CA PRO A 65 -0.53 -15.37 19.03
C PRO A 65 -0.56 -16.52 20.03
N THR A 66 -1.03 -17.69 19.58
CA THR A 66 -1.01 -18.90 20.40
C THR A 66 0.45 -19.36 20.56
N PRO A 67 0.88 -19.90 21.72
CA PRO A 67 2.28 -20.30 21.93
C PRO A 67 2.82 -21.31 20.89
N THR A 68 1.93 -22.03 20.19
CA THR A 68 2.24 -23.00 19.14
C THR A 68 2.26 -22.42 17.72
N SER A 69 2.02 -21.11 17.55
CA SER A 69 2.00 -20.48 16.22
C SER A 69 3.34 -20.69 15.49
N PRO A 70 3.29 -21.10 14.20
CA PRO A 70 4.49 -21.16 13.38
C PRO A 70 5.06 -19.76 13.19
N THR A 71 6.35 -19.70 12.87
CA THR A 71 6.99 -18.45 12.48
C THR A 71 6.81 -18.16 10.99
N LEU A 72 6.91 -16.89 10.61
CA LEU A 72 6.80 -16.45 9.24
C LEU A 72 7.96 -17.03 8.40
N SER A 73 7.64 -17.62 7.25
CA SER A 73 8.64 -18.18 6.34
C SER A 73 9.07 -17.17 5.27
N LEU A 74 10.37 -17.12 4.96
CA LEU A 74 10.91 -16.37 3.83
C LEU A 74 11.36 -17.32 2.73
N THR A 75 10.89 -17.08 1.50
CA THR A 75 11.37 -17.78 0.30
C THR A 75 12.12 -16.81 -0.60
N TYR A 76 13.18 -17.25 -1.25
CA TYR A 76 14.08 -16.37 -1.98
C TYR A 76 13.99 -16.60 -3.50
N HIS A 77 13.84 -15.51 -4.24
CA HIS A 77 13.66 -15.51 -5.68
C HIS A 77 14.56 -14.47 -6.33
N THR A 78 14.89 -14.72 -7.59
CA THR A 78 15.71 -13.81 -8.40
C THR A 78 14.85 -13.18 -9.48
N GLY A 79 14.95 -11.86 -9.60
CA GLY A 79 14.26 -11.07 -10.62
C GLY A 79 13.68 -9.77 -10.07
N PRO A 80 13.14 -8.90 -10.94
CA PRO A 80 12.52 -7.66 -10.50
C PRO A 80 11.25 -7.94 -9.70
N ILE A 81 11.15 -7.41 -8.49
CA ILE A 81 9.96 -7.58 -7.63
C ILE A 81 8.64 -7.15 -8.33
N PHE A 82 8.73 -6.22 -9.28
CA PHE A 82 7.60 -5.67 -10.02
C PHE A 82 7.04 -6.59 -11.13
N THR A 83 7.59 -7.78 -11.33
CA THR A 83 7.03 -8.81 -12.25
C THR A 83 5.95 -9.66 -11.58
N ALA A 84 5.47 -9.24 -10.41
CA ALA A 84 4.37 -9.88 -9.72
C ALA A 84 3.08 -9.91 -10.58
N PRO A 85 2.21 -10.91 -10.36
CA PRO A 85 0.85 -10.88 -10.88
C PRO A 85 -0.01 -9.83 -10.14
N PRO A 86 -1.17 -9.45 -10.70
CA PRO A 86 -2.17 -8.67 -9.97
C PRO A 86 -2.54 -9.29 -8.61
N ASP A 87 -3.10 -8.47 -7.72
CA ASP A 87 -3.52 -8.84 -6.35
C ASP A 87 -2.35 -9.29 -5.45
N THR A 88 -1.14 -8.85 -5.82
CA THR A 88 0.08 -9.02 -5.01
C THR A 88 0.36 -7.78 -4.19
N LEU A 89 0.77 -7.97 -2.94
CA LEU A 89 1.36 -6.93 -2.10
C LEU A 89 2.87 -6.85 -2.30
N LEU A 90 3.35 -5.66 -2.68
CA LEU A 90 4.76 -5.35 -2.79
C LEU A 90 5.21 -4.50 -1.60
N LEU A 91 5.99 -5.10 -0.70
CA LEU A 91 6.54 -4.44 0.48
C LEU A 91 7.89 -3.78 0.18
N HIS A 92 8.08 -2.58 0.71
CA HIS A 92 9.38 -1.93 0.77
C HIS A 92 9.56 -1.08 2.03
N ALA A 93 10.82 -0.84 2.40
CA ALA A 93 11.16 0.01 3.54
C ALA A 93 11.06 1.49 3.20
N CYS A 94 10.45 2.26 4.11
CA CYS A 94 10.09 3.67 3.95
C CYS A 94 10.57 4.52 5.11
N ASN A 95 10.80 5.80 4.80
CA ASN A 95 10.94 6.86 5.78
C ASN A 95 9.57 7.49 6.09
N THR A 96 9.51 8.38 7.08
CA THR A 96 8.27 9.08 7.48
C THR A 96 8.18 10.50 6.91
N HIS A 97 9.12 10.91 6.05
CA HIS A 97 9.18 12.24 5.46
C HIS A 97 8.44 12.34 4.11
N GLY A 98 7.80 11.26 3.65
CA GLY A 98 7.09 11.26 2.37
C GLY A 98 8.02 11.25 1.16
N VAL A 99 9.23 10.68 1.27
CA VAL A 99 10.25 10.71 0.21
C VAL A 99 10.58 9.31 -0.33
N TRP A 100 10.30 9.07 -1.60
CA TRP A 100 10.80 7.92 -2.37
C TRP A 100 11.86 8.38 -3.38
N GLY A 101 13.05 8.68 -2.87
CA GLY A 101 14.05 9.45 -3.62
C GLY A 101 15.22 8.65 -4.21
N SER A 102 15.42 7.38 -3.83
CA SER A 102 16.56 6.60 -4.34
C SER A 102 16.35 5.09 -4.19
N GLY A 103 17.20 4.31 -4.87
CA GLY A 103 17.18 2.85 -4.83
C GLY A 103 15.83 2.29 -5.25
N ILE A 104 15.40 1.21 -4.60
CA ILE A 104 14.12 0.57 -4.92
C ILE A 104 12.93 1.53 -4.70
N ALA A 105 12.97 2.42 -3.72
CA ALA A 105 11.89 3.39 -3.49
C ALA A 105 11.70 4.34 -4.68
N LEU A 106 12.78 4.77 -5.35
CA LEU A 106 12.65 5.56 -6.57
C LEU A 106 12.01 4.75 -7.71
N ALA A 107 12.34 3.47 -7.84
CA ALA A 107 11.70 2.59 -8.81
C ALA A 107 10.20 2.40 -8.51
N PHE A 108 9.82 2.25 -7.23
CA PHE A 108 8.42 2.28 -6.81
C PHE A 108 7.75 3.60 -7.19
N LYS A 109 8.39 4.76 -6.96
CA LYS A 109 7.83 6.07 -7.33
C LYS A 109 7.59 6.22 -8.84
N GLN A 110 8.51 5.74 -9.64
CA GLN A 110 8.40 5.80 -11.10
C GLN A 110 7.30 4.89 -11.64
N ARG A 111 7.12 3.72 -11.02
CA ARG A 111 6.13 2.72 -11.45
C ARG A 111 4.73 2.95 -10.85
N TYR A 112 4.66 3.48 -9.63
CA TYR A 112 3.41 3.71 -8.89
C TYR A 112 3.28 5.19 -8.47
N PRO A 113 3.18 6.14 -9.42
CA PRO A 113 3.13 7.56 -9.11
C PRO A 113 1.88 7.96 -8.30
N LEU A 114 0.73 7.30 -8.48
CA LEU A 114 -0.46 7.58 -7.67
C LEU A 114 -0.31 7.02 -6.26
N ALA A 115 0.26 5.81 -6.11
CA ALA A 115 0.58 5.28 -4.78
C ALA A 115 1.59 6.17 -4.04
N TYR A 116 2.60 6.70 -4.75
CA TYR A 116 3.54 7.67 -4.17
C TYR A 116 2.81 8.93 -3.67
N LYS A 117 1.82 9.45 -4.42
CA LYS A 117 1.05 10.62 -3.98
C LYS A 117 0.30 10.32 -2.68
N ILE A 118 -0.31 9.14 -2.56
CA ILE A 118 -0.98 8.69 -1.32
C ILE A 118 0.01 8.61 -0.16
N TYR A 119 1.15 7.93 -0.34
CA TYR A 119 2.20 7.82 0.67
C TYR A 119 2.74 9.20 1.10
N ASN A 120 2.98 10.09 0.14
CA ASN A 120 3.49 11.43 0.39
C ASN A 120 2.48 12.24 1.21
N THR A 121 1.22 12.32 0.77
CA THR A 121 0.14 12.98 1.51
C THR A 121 -0.04 12.40 2.90
N PHE A 122 0.06 11.08 3.05
CA PHE A 122 -0.01 10.44 4.37
C PHE A 122 1.09 10.94 5.30
N CYS A 123 2.32 11.07 4.81
CA CYS A 123 3.46 11.52 5.62
C CYS A 123 3.45 13.03 5.93
N ILE A 124 2.97 13.87 5.00
CA ILE A 124 3.14 15.33 5.11
C ILE A 124 1.86 16.11 5.39
N SER A 125 0.69 15.49 5.23
CA SER A 125 -0.61 16.13 5.45
C SER A 125 -1.44 15.41 6.52
N THR A 126 -1.52 14.08 6.47
CA THR A 126 -2.16 13.30 7.55
C THR A 126 -1.27 13.28 8.80
N HIS A 127 0.03 13.15 8.58
CA HIS A 127 1.09 13.35 9.55
C HIS A 127 1.89 14.61 9.22
N HIS A 128 2.93 14.88 9.99
CA HIS A 128 3.88 15.95 9.71
C HIS A 128 5.31 15.47 10.02
N PRO A 129 6.30 15.58 9.10
CA PRO A 129 7.60 14.91 9.23
C PRO A 129 8.39 15.22 10.50
N THR A 130 8.16 16.38 11.12
CA THR A 130 8.87 16.83 12.34
C THR A 130 7.99 16.83 13.58
N SER A 131 6.87 17.56 13.56
CA SER A 131 5.99 17.74 14.73
C SER A 131 5.06 16.56 15.05
N ASN A 132 4.72 15.73 14.06
CA ASN A 132 3.85 14.57 14.24
C ASN A 132 4.20 13.50 13.19
N PRO A 133 5.43 12.93 13.21
CA PRO A 133 5.83 11.98 12.19
C PRO A 133 4.95 10.74 12.23
N VAL A 134 4.87 10.03 11.10
CA VAL A 134 4.30 8.68 11.11
C VAL A 134 5.08 7.84 12.14
N PRO A 135 4.42 7.11 13.05
CA PRO A 135 5.13 6.28 14.01
C PRO A 135 5.95 5.20 13.29
N THR A 136 7.24 5.08 13.59
CA THR A 136 8.05 3.98 13.05
C THR A 136 7.60 2.64 13.66
N GLY A 137 7.86 1.54 12.95
CA GLY A 137 7.31 0.24 13.31
C GLY A 137 5.84 0.06 12.88
N THR A 138 5.30 0.99 12.09
CA THR A 138 3.97 0.86 11.48
C THR A 138 4.06 0.63 9.97
N ALA A 139 2.91 0.40 9.34
CA ALA A 139 2.80 0.25 7.90
C ALA A 139 1.65 1.07 7.30
N LEU A 140 1.76 1.35 6.00
CA LEU A 140 0.70 1.88 5.14
C LEU A 140 0.46 0.88 4.01
N LEU A 141 -0.80 0.44 3.85
CA LEU A 141 -1.23 -0.44 2.78
C LEU A 141 -2.07 0.36 1.78
N ILE A 142 -1.56 0.50 0.56
CA ILE A 142 -2.15 1.30 -0.50
C ILE A 142 -2.78 0.36 -1.55
N PRO A 143 -4.06 0.56 -1.91
CA PRO A 143 -4.74 -0.27 -2.90
C PRO A 143 -4.15 -0.11 -4.31
N PRO A 144 -4.50 -1.00 -5.27
CA PRO A 144 -4.11 -0.88 -6.66
C PRO A 144 -4.71 0.38 -7.31
N VAL A 145 -3.95 1.47 -7.28
CA VAL A 145 -4.36 2.78 -7.84
C VAL A 145 -3.76 3.06 -9.20
N ASP A 146 -2.55 2.57 -9.42
CA ASP A 146 -1.87 2.63 -10.71
C ASP A 146 -2.34 1.43 -11.54
N ARG A 147 -3.52 1.58 -12.16
CA ARG A 147 -4.36 0.52 -12.75
C ARG A 147 -3.63 -0.44 -13.70
N ASP A 148 -2.55 0.01 -14.34
CA ASP A 148 -1.76 -0.79 -15.26
C ASP A 148 -0.98 -1.93 -14.58
N HIS A 149 -0.93 -1.94 -13.24
CA HIS A 149 -0.12 -2.89 -12.47
C HIS A 149 -0.92 -3.84 -11.60
N GLY A 150 -2.12 -3.46 -11.13
CA GLY A 150 -2.93 -4.33 -10.27
C GLY A 150 -2.29 -4.72 -8.93
N HIS A 151 -1.25 -4.01 -8.49
CA HIS A 151 -0.48 -4.33 -7.28
C HIS A 151 -0.91 -3.46 -6.09
N TRP A 152 -0.91 -4.07 -4.91
CA TRP A 152 -0.94 -3.36 -3.65
C TRP A 152 0.48 -2.90 -3.29
N VAL A 153 0.61 -1.71 -2.70
CA VAL A 153 1.91 -1.18 -2.23
C VAL A 153 1.90 -1.10 -0.71
N GLY A 154 2.86 -1.76 -0.07
CA GLY A 154 3.02 -1.74 1.38
C GLY A 154 4.27 -0.99 1.81
N CYS A 155 4.07 0.14 2.48
CA CYS A 155 5.15 0.98 3.01
C CYS A 155 5.46 0.55 4.45
N LEU A 156 6.65 0.00 4.68
CA LEU A 156 7.11 -0.35 6.03
C LEU A 156 7.88 0.84 6.62
N PHE A 157 7.34 1.53 7.63
CA PHE A 157 8.00 2.69 8.23
C PHE A 157 9.09 2.25 9.21
N THR A 158 10.26 1.92 8.68
CA THR A 158 11.38 1.41 9.50
C THR A 158 12.32 2.50 9.98
N SER A 159 12.33 3.67 9.34
CA SER A 159 13.09 4.83 9.77
C SER A 159 12.25 6.10 9.73
N GLN A 160 12.48 7.05 10.65
CA GLN A 160 11.92 8.39 10.54
C GLN A 160 12.59 9.12 9.37
N GLY A 161 13.92 9.26 9.41
CA GLY A 161 14.69 9.96 8.39
C GLY A 161 15.08 9.11 7.17
N TYR A 162 15.83 9.71 6.25
CA TYR A 162 16.37 9.03 5.06
C TYR A 162 17.74 9.57 4.65
N GLY A 163 18.43 8.87 3.74
CA GLY A 163 19.74 9.27 3.24
C GLY A 163 20.76 9.35 4.36
N LYS A 164 21.40 10.53 4.53
CA LYS A 164 22.35 10.78 5.63
C LYS A 164 21.67 10.95 7.00
N LYS A 165 20.36 11.21 7.02
CA LYS A 165 19.56 11.41 8.25
C LYS A 165 18.74 10.18 8.64
N ARG A 166 18.97 9.03 8.00
CA ARG A 166 18.32 7.77 8.40
C ARG A 166 18.69 7.40 9.83
N ASP A 167 17.84 6.64 10.49
CA ASP A 167 18.11 6.14 11.84
C ASP A 167 19.23 5.09 11.82
N GLY A 168 19.77 4.82 13.02
CA GLY A 168 20.76 3.77 13.21
C GLY A 168 20.20 2.38 12.89
N ALA A 169 21.09 1.48 12.47
CA ALA A 169 20.72 0.12 12.06
C ALA A 169 19.91 -0.65 13.12
N ASP A 170 20.18 -0.43 14.41
CA ASP A 170 19.47 -1.07 15.52
C ASP A 170 18.02 -0.58 15.62
N VAL A 171 17.79 0.72 15.46
CA VAL A 171 16.44 1.31 15.41
C VAL A 171 15.67 0.78 14.20
N ILE A 172 16.29 0.80 13.02
CA ILE A 172 15.67 0.29 11.79
C ILE A 172 15.31 -1.20 11.94
N THR A 173 16.22 -2.01 12.48
CA THR A 173 15.97 -3.44 12.72
C THR A 173 14.82 -3.63 13.72
N GLY A 174 14.82 -2.89 14.84
CA GLY A 174 13.77 -2.95 15.86
C GLY A 174 12.39 -2.56 15.34
N ASN A 175 12.32 -1.63 14.38
CA ASN A 175 11.08 -1.23 13.71
C ASN A 175 10.63 -2.20 12.61
N THR A 176 11.50 -3.10 12.14
CA THR A 176 11.20 -3.94 10.97
C THR A 176 10.12 -4.98 11.28
N ALA A 177 10.28 -5.79 12.31
CA ALA A 177 9.27 -6.78 12.70
C ALA A 177 7.87 -6.19 12.94
N PRO A 178 7.69 -5.16 13.80
CA PRO A 178 6.36 -4.59 14.04
C PRO A 178 5.73 -3.97 12.79
N SER A 179 6.54 -3.39 11.88
CA SER A 179 6.01 -2.86 10.61
C SER A 179 5.48 -3.98 9.70
N VAL A 180 6.16 -5.13 9.65
CA VAL A 180 5.71 -6.30 8.88
C VAL A 180 4.48 -6.92 9.52
N GLU A 181 4.46 -7.10 10.85
CA GLU A 181 3.27 -7.57 11.59
C GLU A 181 2.04 -6.70 11.29
N MET A 182 2.21 -5.37 11.30
CA MET A 182 1.14 -4.47 10.94
C MET A 182 0.69 -4.67 9.49
N ALA A 183 1.62 -4.79 8.54
CA ALA A 183 1.27 -5.05 7.14
C ALA A 183 0.46 -6.34 6.98
N LEU A 184 0.83 -7.41 7.70
CA LEU A 184 0.10 -8.68 7.68
C LEU A 184 -1.32 -8.56 8.26
N GLU A 185 -1.49 -7.79 9.33
CA GLU A 185 -2.83 -7.50 9.87
C GLU A 185 -3.68 -6.66 8.92
N LEU A 186 -3.08 -5.69 8.22
CA LEU A 186 -3.79 -4.92 7.20
C LEU A 186 -4.21 -5.81 6.03
N VAL A 187 -3.37 -6.76 5.61
CA VAL A 187 -3.71 -7.77 4.59
C VAL A 187 -4.89 -8.62 5.03
N ARG A 188 -4.87 -9.16 6.26
CA ARG A 188 -5.97 -9.94 6.83
C ARG A 188 -7.30 -9.19 6.73
N ARG A 189 -7.30 -7.91 7.08
CA ARG A 189 -8.50 -7.05 7.03
C ARG A 189 -8.99 -6.74 5.62
N VAL A 190 -8.07 -6.55 4.68
CA VAL A 190 -8.43 -6.42 3.26
C VAL A 190 -9.14 -7.69 2.82
N ASN A 191 -8.52 -8.85 3.06
CA ASN A 191 -9.07 -10.14 2.64
C ASN A 191 -10.44 -10.41 3.27
N GLU A 192 -10.63 -10.16 4.57
CA GLU A 192 -11.94 -10.29 5.24
C GLU A 192 -13.04 -9.41 4.63
N ARG A 193 -12.70 -8.20 4.17
CA ARG A 193 -13.68 -7.29 3.56
C ARG A 193 -14.01 -7.73 2.15
N VAL A 194 -12.98 -8.04 1.37
CA VAL A 194 -13.14 -8.46 -0.04
C VAL A 194 -13.93 -9.76 -0.14
N GLU A 195 -13.69 -10.71 0.78
CA GLU A 195 -14.42 -11.98 0.83
C GLU A 195 -15.93 -11.76 1.09
N LYS A 196 -16.29 -10.85 2.01
CA LYS A 196 -17.69 -10.47 2.28
C LYS A 196 -18.38 -9.84 1.08
N GLU A 197 -17.62 -9.20 0.20
CA GLU A 197 -18.09 -8.54 -1.01
C GLU A 197 -18.01 -9.46 -2.24
N GLY A 198 -17.58 -10.72 -2.06
CA GLY A 198 -17.50 -11.73 -3.14
C GLY A 198 -16.33 -11.51 -4.11
N GLY A 199 -15.32 -10.72 -3.73
CA GLY A 199 -14.12 -10.48 -4.52
C GLY A 199 -12.95 -11.39 -4.17
N GLU A 200 -11.81 -11.16 -4.82
CA GLU A 200 -10.53 -11.81 -4.51
C GLU A 200 -9.59 -10.83 -3.79
N GLY A 201 -9.11 -11.23 -2.60
CA GLY A 201 -8.18 -10.42 -1.80
C GLY A 201 -6.73 -10.52 -2.27
N ILE A 202 -5.80 -10.07 -1.41
CA ILE A 202 -4.36 -10.17 -1.63
C ILE A 202 -3.94 -11.65 -1.57
N LYS A 203 -3.37 -12.15 -2.67
CA LYS A 203 -3.01 -13.57 -2.85
C LYS A 203 -1.58 -13.89 -2.48
N GLU A 204 -0.66 -12.94 -2.70
CA GLU A 204 0.76 -13.12 -2.41
C GLU A 204 1.38 -11.84 -1.85
N VAL A 205 2.44 -12.02 -1.04
CA VAL A 205 3.23 -10.93 -0.49
C VAL A 205 4.67 -11.12 -0.97
N ARG A 206 5.19 -10.09 -1.64
CA ARG A 206 6.60 -9.98 -2.03
C ARG A 206 7.24 -8.82 -1.30
N MET A 207 8.53 -8.96 -1.00
CA MET A 207 9.36 -7.86 -0.52
C MET A 207 10.70 -7.87 -1.27
N CYS A 208 11.34 -6.70 -1.36
CA CYS A 208 12.77 -6.68 -1.66
C CYS A 208 13.55 -7.09 -0.41
N ARG A 209 14.88 -7.17 -0.49
CA ARG A 209 15.72 -7.19 0.72
C ARG A 209 15.59 -5.85 1.48
N VAL A 210 14.53 -5.71 2.28
CA VAL A 210 14.21 -4.45 2.95
C VAL A 210 15.38 -4.00 3.82
N ASN A 211 15.54 -2.67 3.92
CA ASN A 211 16.62 -1.99 4.62
C ASN A 211 18.07 -2.18 4.06
N SER A 212 18.32 -3.15 3.17
CA SER A 212 19.69 -3.49 2.71
C SER A 212 20.31 -2.53 1.71
N GLY A 213 19.48 -1.72 1.05
CA GLY A 213 19.94 -0.67 0.14
C GLY A 213 20.35 0.60 0.89
N LYS A 214 19.61 1.68 0.68
CA LYS A 214 19.98 3.02 1.17
C LYS A 214 19.83 3.22 2.67
N PHE A 215 19.19 2.29 3.37
CA PHE A 215 19.18 2.25 4.82
C PHE A 215 20.41 1.57 5.43
N GLY A 216 21.17 0.80 4.63
CA GLY A 216 22.47 0.26 5.02
C GLY A 216 22.42 -0.73 6.17
N VAL A 217 21.31 -1.46 6.32
CA VAL A 217 21.19 -2.56 7.30
C VAL A 217 21.52 -3.86 6.60
N GLU A 218 22.45 -4.64 7.14
CA GLU A 218 22.75 -5.98 6.64
C GLU A 218 21.46 -6.83 6.55
N TRP A 219 21.25 -7.53 5.43
CA TRP A 219 19.99 -8.21 5.15
C TRP A 219 19.65 -9.27 6.21
N GLY A 220 20.62 -10.07 6.64
CA GLY A 220 20.47 -11.09 7.69
C GLY A 220 19.91 -10.55 9.00
N ARG A 221 20.19 -9.29 9.36
CA ARG A 221 19.55 -8.62 10.51
C ARG A 221 18.04 -8.43 10.30
N SER A 222 17.64 -7.98 9.12
CA SER A 222 16.22 -7.79 8.79
C SER A 222 15.52 -9.14 8.63
N ALA A 223 16.13 -10.10 7.93
CA ALA A 223 15.59 -11.45 7.76
C ALA A 223 15.33 -12.12 9.11
N ARG A 224 16.29 -12.08 10.04
CA ARG A 224 16.17 -12.69 11.36
C ARG A 224 14.96 -12.19 12.16
N VAL A 225 14.71 -10.89 12.16
CA VAL A 225 13.56 -10.35 12.92
C VAL A 225 12.23 -10.62 12.21
N ILE A 226 12.23 -10.72 10.88
CA ILE A 226 11.04 -11.07 10.09
C ILE A 226 10.69 -12.56 10.28
N GLU A 227 11.68 -13.45 10.23
CA GLU A 227 11.54 -14.89 10.51
C GLU A 227 11.19 -15.16 11.98
N GLY A 228 11.42 -14.19 12.87
CA GLY A 228 11.00 -14.27 14.27
C GLY A 228 9.51 -14.00 14.50
N ILE A 229 8.79 -13.48 13.51
CA ILE A 229 7.37 -13.11 13.63
C ILE A 229 6.53 -14.38 13.80
N LYS A 230 5.66 -14.38 14.81
CA LYS A 230 4.66 -15.44 15.03
C LYS A 230 3.44 -15.18 14.17
N VAL A 231 3.13 -16.11 13.26
CA VAL A 231 1.99 -15.99 12.35
C VAL A 231 0.70 -16.17 13.14
N ARG A 232 -0.22 -15.20 13.00
CA ARG A 232 -1.55 -15.21 13.64
C ARG A 232 -2.60 -15.75 12.68
N GLU A 233 -3.76 -16.08 13.22
CA GLU A 233 -4.90 -16.53 12.42
C GLU A 233 -5.25 -15.50 11.33
N GLY A 234 -5.42 -16.00 10.10
CA GLY A 234 -5.71 -15.18 8.92
C GLY A 234 -4.53 -14.41 8.33
N TRP A 235 -3.34 -14.46 8.94
CA TRP A 235 -2.13 -13.90 8.32
C TRP A 235 -1.59 -14.85 7.26
N VAL A 236 -0.98 -14.30 6.20
CA VAL A 236 -0.19 -15.12 5.28
C VAL A 236 1.01 -15.70 6.02
N GLY A 237 1.29 -16.99 5.80
CA GLY A 237 2.37 -17.71 6.49
C GLY A 237 3.75 -17.56 5.84
N SER A 238 3.83 -16.95 4.66
CA SER A 238 5.09 -16.81 3.91
C SER A 238 5.17 -15.49 3.15
N VAL A 239 6.39 -14.94 3.05
CA VAL A 239 6.71 -13.80 2.19
C VAL A 239 7.83 -14.17 1.23
N GLN A 240 7.70 -13.75 -0.03
CA GLN A 240 8.73 -13.95 -1.05
C GLN A 240 9.70 -12.78 -1.07
N VAL A 241 10.99 -13.04 -0.94
CA VAL A 241 12.07 -12.05 -1.03
C VAL A 241 12.62 -12.08 -2.44
N TRP A 242 12.49 -10.98 -3.17
CA TRP A 242 12.94 -10.82 -4.55
C TRP A 242 14.13 -9.88 -4.62
N ASP A 243 15.23 -10.35 -5.20
CA ASP A 243 16.43 -9.55 -5.48
C ASP A 243 16.65 -9.48 -7.00
N PRO A 244 16.94 -8.31 -7.60
CA PRO A 244 17.45 -8.26 -8.96
C PRO A 244 18.64 -9.19 -9.14
N GLU A 245 18.78 -9.78 -10.33
CA GLU A 245 19.99 -10.51 -10.71
C GLU A 245 21.22 -9.64 -10.42
N THR A 246 22.15 -10.17 -9.63
CA THR A 246 23.47 -9.58 -9.48
C THR A 246 24.16 -9.63 -10.83
N LYS A 247 24.34 -8.47 -11.46
CA LYS A 247 25.27 -8.33 -12.57
C LYS A 247 26.71 -8.47 -12.10
#